data_AF-A0A914TKB5-F1
#
_entry.id   AF-A0A914TKB5-F1
#
_cell.length_a   1.000
_cell.length_b   1.000
_cell.length_c   1.000
_cell.angle_alpha   90.00
_cell.angle_beta   90.00
_cell.angle_gamma   90.00
#
_symmetry.space_group_name_H-M   'P 1'
#
loop_
_entity.id
_entity.type
_entity.pdbx_description
1 polymer ?
#
loop_
_entity_poly.entity_id
_entity_poly.type
_entity_poly.pdbx_seq_one_letter_code
_entity_poly.pdbx_strand_id
1 'polypeptide(L)'
;MEPQAFSDSRVKEIYDSYNFMLCDSKFATNELLETDTVEEQENTEEACRKAKAHFERVQGKDGPLLVRDIHIQFLLKQLHGLSHDYVALEGSRSWIVFWCVNGLRILNHPIEHSLAHKIMTFLASCQKPTGGFGGSPSHIAHIATTYASVMSLASLGTEEALAIINRKTLYEFILSLKQPN
;
A
#
# COMPACT_ATOMS: atom_id res chain seq x y z
N MET A 1 -26.80 14.17 3.37
CA MET A 1 -26.41 12.77 3.59
C MET A 1 -25.09 12.81 4.34
N GLU A 2 -25.11 12.53 5.64
CA GLU A 2 -23.90 12.54 6.48
C GLU A 2 -22.87 11.53 5.94
N PRO A 3 -21.58 11.87 5.89
CA PRO A 3 -20.55 10.91 5.53
C PRO A 3 -20.50 9.79 6.56
N GLN A 4 -20.91 8.59 6.14
CA GLN A 4 -21.03 7.35 6.92
C GLN A 4 -19.68 6.85 7.53
N ALA A 5 -18.59 7.59 7.34
CA ALA A 5 -17.26 7.25 7.84
C ALA A 5 -17.05 7.61 9.33
N PHE A 6 -17.84 8.54 9.89
CA PHE A 6 -17.67 9.01 11.27
C PHE A 6 -18.65 8.39 12.29
N SER A 7 -19.50 7.45 11.87
CA SER A 7 -20.39 6.72 12.78
C SER A 7 -19.74 5.48 13.43
N ASP A 8 -18.55 5.07 12.97
CA ASP A 8 -17.81 3.94 13.57
C ASP A 8 -16.99 4.46 14.76
N SER A 9 -17.35 4.01 15.97
CA SER A 9 -16.69 4.38 17.22
C SER A 9 -15.18 4.12 17.21
N ARG A 10 -14.72 3.14 16.41
CA ARG A 10 -13.29 2.82 16.26
C ARG A 10 -12.55 3.86 15.44
N VAL A 11 -13.18 4.44 14.42
CA VAL A 11 -12.59 5.52 13.61
C VAL A 11 -12.42 6.76 14.47
N LYS A 12 -13.40 7.03 15.35
CA LYS A 12 -13.32 8.12 16.32
C LYS A 12 -12.23 7.89 17.37
N GLU A 13 -12.13 6.69 17.96
CA GLU A 13 -11.03 6.36 18.89
C GLU A 13 -9.65 6.49 18.25
N ILE A 14 -9.50 6.04 17.00
CA ILE A 14 -8.25 6.19 16.24
C ILE A 14 -7.95 7.69 16.04
N TYR A 15 -8.93 8.48 15.60
CA TYR A 15 -8.76 9.93 15.42
C TYR A 15 -8.39 10.65 16.72
N ASP A 16 -9.04 10.30 17.83
CA ASP A 16 -8.75 10.85 19.16
C ASP A 16 -7.34 10.43 19.64
N SER A 17 -6.89 9.20 19.34
CA SER A 17 -5.53 8.75 19.61
C SER A 17 -4.47 9.47 18.75
N TYR A 18 -4.80 9.86 17.52
CA TYR A 18 -3.90 10.65 16.67
C TYR A 18 -3.78 12.10 17.14
N ASN A 19 -4.85 12.69 17.67
CA ASN A 19 -4.78 13.99 18.34
C ASN A 19 -3.88 13.94 19.57
N PHE A 20 -3.87 12.84 20.32
CA PHE A 20 -2.89 12.64 21.40
C PHE A 20 -1.45 12.60 20.85
N MET A 21 -1.18 11.83 19.79
CA MET A 21 0.18 11.68 19.25
C MET A 21 0.73 12.95 18.58
N LEU A 22 -0.12 13.77 17.94
CA LEU A 22 0.28 14.96 17.19
C LEU A 22 0.16 16.27 17.99
N CYS A 23 -0.43 16.26 19.18
CA CYS A 23 -0.64 17.47 19.99
C CYS A 23 -0.16 17.36 21.44
N ASP A 24 0.41 16.22 21.87
CA ASP A 24 1.06 16.17 23.18
C ASP A 24 2.43 16.85 23.10
N SER A 25 2.44 18.15 23.39
CA SER A 25 3.64 18.99 23.55
C SER A 25 4.58 18.51 24.66
N LYS A 26 4.31 17.36 25.28
CA LYS A 26 5.16 16.71 26.29
C LYS A 26 6.31 15.89 25.70
N PHE A 27 6.29 15.59 24.40
CA PHE A 27 7.37 14.83 23.77
C PHE A 27 8.30 15.68 22.87
N ALA A 28 7.90 16.90 22.54
CA ALA A 28 8.76 17.85 21.85
C ALA A 28 9.65 18.55 22.88
N THR A 29 10.96 18.35 22.69
CA THR A 29 12.09 19.04 23.32
C THR A 29 12.27 18.84 24.83
N ASN A 30 13.23 17.99 25.17
CA ASN A 30 14.07 18.31 26.32
C ASN A 30 14.80 19.61 25.91
N GLU A 31 14.40 20.77 26.41
CA GLU A 31 14.86 22.14 26.03
C GLU A 31 16.39 22.38 26.15
N LEU A 32 17.19 21.32 26.37
CA LEU A 32 18.60 21.38 26.72
C LEU A 32 19.53 20.72 25.68
N LEU A 33 19.01 19.97 24.69
CA LEU A 33 19.83 19.24 23.72
C LEU A 33 19.24 19.31 22.31
N GLU A 34 19.79 20.19 21.47
CA GLU A 34 19.55 20.20 20.04
C GLU A 34 20.30 19.04 19.37
N THR A 35 19.60 18.26 18.55
CA THR A 35 20.14 17.14 17.76
C THR A 35 19.40 17.05 16.43
N ASP A 36 20.00 16.41 15.43
CA ASP A 36 19.37 16.17 14.12
C ASP A 36 17.98 15.50 14.25
N THR A 37 17.79 14.62 15.26
CA THR A 37 16.49 13.99 15.53
C THR A 37 15.43 14.99 16.00
N VAL A 38 15.83 15.94 16.86
CA VAL A 38 14.93 16.99 17.35
C VAL A 38 14.59 17.96 16.23
N GLU A 39 15.59 18.37 15.44
CA GLU A 39 15.38 19.27 14.31
C GLU A 39 14.41 18.68 13.26
N GLU A 40 14.60 17.42 12.86
CA GLU A 40 13.70 16.74 11.90
C GLU A 40 12.28 16.55 12.46
N GLN A 41 12.15 16.30 13.76
CA GLN A 41 10.85 16.22 14.43
C GLN A 41 10.13 17.57 14.41
N GLU A 42 10.82 18.66 14.78
CA GLU A 42 10.25 20.01 14.77
C GLU A 42 9.84 20.44 13.37
N ASN A 43 10.68 20.17 12.37
CA ASN A 43 10.38 20.43 10.96
C ASN A 43 9.11 19.68 10.49
N THR A 44 8.97 18.41 10.90
CA THR A 44 7.79 17.60 10.58
C THR A 44 6.53 18.15 11.27
N GLU A 45 6.61 18.47 12.56
CA GLU A 45 5.50 19.02 13.32
C GLU A 45 5.00 20.34 12.74
N GLU A 46 5.92 21.22 12.34
CA GLU A 46 5.59 22.50 11.74
C GLU A 46 4.92 22.33 10.36
N ALA A 47 5.40 21.40 9.54
CA ALA A 47 4.75 21.09 8.26
C ALA A 47 3.31 20.55 8.46
N CYS A 48 3.12 19.64 9.41
CA CYS A 48 1.80 19.12 9.77
C CYS A 48 0.87 20.21 10.30
N ARG A 49 1.37 21.10 11.18
CA ARG A 49 0.62 22.23 11.73
C ARG A 49 0.15 23.19 10.64
N LYS A 50 1.02 23.52 9.68
CA LYS A 50 0.68 24.33 8.51
C LYS A 50 -0.39 23.68 7.64
N ALA A 51 -0.26 22.38 7.35
CA ALA A 51 -1.24 21.63 6.56
C ALA A 51 -2.61 21.59 7.24
N LYS A 52 -2.66 21.31 8.56
CA LYS A 52 -3.88 21.33 9.36
C LYS A 52 -4.53 22.71 9.37
N ALA A 53 -3.78 23.77 9.64
CA ALA A 53 -4.31 25.13 9.65
C ALA A 53 -4.85 25.56 8.28
N HIS A 54 -4.16 25.18 7.19
CA HIS A 54 -4.65 25.41 5.83
C HIS A 54 -5.98 24.70 5.59
N PHE A 55 -6.06 23.42 5.97
CA PHE A 55 -7.26 22.61 5.83
C PHE A 55 -8.44 23.21 6.61
N GLU A 56 -8.26 23.49 7.89
CA GLU A 56 -9.30 24.04 8.77
C GLU A 56 -9.87 25.35 8.24
N ARG A 57 -9.03 26.18 7.61
CA ARG A 57 -9.45 27.43 6.96
C ARG A 57 -10.29 27.21 5.70
N VAL A 58 -10.00 26.18 4.91
CA VAL A 58 -10.65 25.95 3.60
C VAL A 58 -11.89 25.05 3.72
N GLN A 59 -11.85 24.03 4.58
CA GLN A 59 -12.87 22.98 4.65
C GLN A 59 -13.52 22.82 6.03
N GLY A 60 -13.09 23.59 7.05
CA GLY A 60 -13.63 23.51 8.40
C GLY A 60 -12.95 22.45 9.27
N LYS A 61 -13.49 22.24 10.47
CA LYS A 61 -12.85 21.42 11.53
C LYS A 61 -13.21 19.93 11.50
N ASP A 62 -14.10 19.51 10.60
CA ASP A 62 -14.59 18.13 10.53
C ASP A 62 -13.58 17.14 9.90
N GLY A 63 -12.39 17.63 9.55
CA GLY A 63 -11.31 16.83 8.95
C GLY A 63 -11.51 16.55 7.46
N PRO A 64 -10.45 16.12 6.75
CA PRO A 64 -10.51 15.91 5.31
C PRO A 64 -11.42 14.73 4.95
N LEU A 65 -12.26 14.94 3.95
CA LEU A 65 -12.99 13.85 3.32
C LEU A 65 -12.07 13.07 2.38
N LEU A 66 -12.19 11.74 2.38
CA LEU A 66 -11.49 10.89 1.43
C LEU A 66 -12.04 11.11 0.01
N VAL A 67 -11.23 11.70 -0.87
CA VAL A 67 -11.59 11.95 -2.27
C VAL A 67 -11.35 10.67 -3.08
N ARG A 68 -12.31 9.74 -3.03
CA ARG A 68 -12.16 8.37 -3.58
C ARG A 68 -11.79 8.34 -5.06
N ASP A 69 -12.42 9.18 -5.88
CA ASP A 69 -12.29 9.10 -7.35
C ASP A 69 -10.87 9.42 -7.83
N ILE A 70 -10.19 10.41 -7.22
CA ILE A 70 -8.81 10.73 -7.59
C ILE A 70 -7.85 9.59 -7.24
N HIS A 71 -8.10 8.89 -6.12
CA HIS A 71 -7.29 7.74 -5.72
C HIS A 71 -7.54 6.55 -6.63
N ILE A 72 -8.80 6.28 -7.00
CA ILE A 72 -9.14 5.22 -7.95
C ILE A 72 -8.45 5.47 -9.30
N GLN A 73 -8.56 6.70 -9.83
CA GLN A 73 -7.92 7.07 -11.09
C GLN A 73 -6.40 6.91 -11.03
N PHE A 74 -5.78 7.33 -9.92
CA PHE A 74 -4.35 7.14 -9.69
C PHE A 74 -3.96 5.65 -9.73
N LEU A 75 -4.64 4.80 -8.96
CA LEU A 75 -4.33 3.37 -8.87
C LEU A 75 -4.55 2.65 -10.21
N LEU A 76 -5.65 2.96 -10.91
CA LEU A 76 -5.93 2.39 -12.23
C LEU A 76 -4.87 2.81 -13.26
N LYS A 77 -4.41 4.07 -13.24
CA LYS A 77 -3.36 4.54 -14.14
C LYS A 77 -2.08 3.70 -14.01
N GLN A 78 -1.65 3.44 -12.77
CA GLN A 78 -0.44 2.67 -12.49
C GLN A 78 -0.53 1.21 -12.97
N LEU A 79 -1.73 0.63 -12.99
CA LEU A 79 -1.96 -0.72 -13.52
C LEU A 79 -1.94 -0.80 -15.05
N HIS A 80 -2.09 0.32 -15.76
CA HIS A 80 -2.02 0.38 -17.22
C HIS A 80 -0.61 0.60 -17.76
N GLY A 81 0.28 1.17 -16.95
CA GLY A 81 1.66 1.42 -17.32
C GLY A 81 2.34 2.37 -16.34
N LEU A 82 3.65 2.21 -16.19
CA LEU A 82 4.48 3.02 -15.31
C LEU A 82 5.35 3.97 -16.13
N SER A 83 5.58 5.18 -15.61
CA SER A 83 6.55 6.11 -16.21
C SER A 83 7.98 5.60 -15.98
N HIS A 84 8.94 6.21 -16.69
CA HIS A 84 10.36 5.89 -16.54
C HIS A 84 10.88 6.10 -15.11
N ASP A 85 10.25 6.99 -14.34
CA ASP A 85 10.63 7.30 -12.95
C ASP A 85 10.51 6.08 -12.02
N TYR A 86 9.76 5.06 -12.43
CA TYR A 86 9.60 3.80 -11.68
C TYR A 86 10.71 2.77 -11.96
N VAL A 87 11.75 3.10 -12.72
CA VAL A 87 12.85 2.16 -13.05
C VAL A 87 13.53 1.60 -11.80
N ALA A 88 13.66 2.39 -10.73
CA ALA A 88 14.20 1.94 -9.45
C ALA A 88 13.34 0.84 -8.79
N LEU A 89 12.07 0.73 -9.20
CA LEU A 89 11.10 -0.27 -8.72
C LEU A 89 10.89 -1.41 -9.73
N GLU A 90 11.72 -1.56 -10.75
CA GLU A 90 11.63 -2.69 -11.68
C GLU A 90 11.73 -4.03 -10.93
N GLY A 91 12.53 -4.09 -9.86
CA GLY A 91 12.63 -5.21 -8.91
C GLY A 91 11.35 -5.54 -8.14
N SER A 92 10.35 -4.66 -8.19
CA SER A 92 9.19 -4.63 -7.30
C SER A 92 7.89 -4.36 -8.05
N ARG A 93 7.81 -4.68 -9.35
CA ARG A 93 6.56 -4.46 -10.12
C ARG A 93 5.38 -5.27 -9.58
N SER A 94 5.60 -6.48 -9.06
CA SER A 94 4.56 -7.24 -8.35
C SER A 94 4.07 -6.55 -7.07
N TRP A 95 4.91 -5.76 -6.39
CA TRP A 95 4.46 -4.90 -5.27
C TRP A 95 3.57 -3.77 -5.74
N ILE A 96 3.90 -3.13 -6.87
CA ILE A 96 3.05 -2.07 -7.45
C ILE A 96 1.67 -2.62 -7.78
N VAL A 97 1.61 -3.83 -8.38
CA VAL A 97 0.34 -4.53 -8.62
C VAL A 97 -0.41 -4.72 -7.31
N PHE A 98 0.24 -5.26 -6.26
CA PHE A 98 -0.40 -5.49 -4.97
C PHE A 98 -0.95 -4.20 -4.35
N TRP A 99 -0.14 -3.13 -4.28
CA TRP A 99 -0.57 -1.85 -3.71
C TRP A 99 -1.77 -1.27 -4.46
N CYS A 100 -1.78 -1.36 -5.78
CA CYS A 100 -2.89 -0.85 -6.59
C CYS A 100 -4.15 -1.70 -6.43
N VAL A 101 -4.05 -3.02 -6.58
CA VAL A 101 -5.19 -3.94 -6.44
C VAL A 101 -5.79 -3.87 -5.03
N ASN A 102 -4.94 -3.89 -3.99
CA ASN A 102 -5.40 -3.78 -2.61
C ASN A 102 -6.01 -2.40 -2.32
N GLY A 103 -5.42 -1.32 -2.82
CA GLY A 103 -5.99 0.03 -2.70
C GLY A 103 -7.38 0.12 -3.33
N LEU A 104 -7.57 -0.43 -4.54
CA LEU A 104 -8.87 -0.49 -5.20
C LEU A 104 -9.88 -1.32 -4.39
N ARG A 105 -9.44 -2.44 -3.79
CA ARG A 105 -10.26 -3.27 -2.92
C ARG A 105 -10.70 -2.54 -1.64
N ILE A 106 -9.80 -1.82 -0.98
CA ILE A 106 -10.12 -0.97 0.19
C ILE A 106 -11.13 0.13 -0.21
N LEU A 107 -10.96 0.69 -1.41
CA LEU A 107 -11.88 1.66 -2.00
C LEU A 107 -13.13 1.02 -2.61
N ASN A 108 -13.39 -0.28 -2.37
CA ASN A 108 -14.54 -1.02 -2.90
C ASN A 108 -14.81 -0.75 -4.39
N HIS A 109 -13.74 -0.61 -5.18
CA HIS A 109 -13.82 -0.35 -6.61
C HIS A 109 -13.55 -1.64 -7.38
N PRO A 110 -14.48 -2.10 -8.23
CA PRO A 110 -14.29 -3.31 -9.01
C PRO A 110 -13.18 -3.12 -10.05
N ILE A 111 -12.43 -4.18 -10.32
CA ILE A 111 -11.45 -4.20 -11.40
C ILE A 111 -12.11 -4.84 -12.62
N GLU A 112 -12.11 -4.12 -13.74
CA GLU A 112 -12.60 -4.61 -15.03
C GLU A 112 -11.97 -5.95 -15.40
N HIS A 113 -12.76 -6.87 -15.95
CA HIS A 113 -12.31 -8.22 -16.28
C HIS A 113 -11.08 -8.23 -17.20
N SER A 114 -11.04 -7.31 -18.18
CA SER A 114 -9.90 -7.16 -19.10
C SER A 114 -8.61 -6.74 -18.38
N LEU A 115 -8.71 -5.88 -17.36
CA LEU A 115 -7.57 -5.45 -16.56
C LEU A 115 -7.14 -6.56 -15.59
N ALA A 116 -8.09 -7.25 -14.96
CA ALA A 116 -7.83 -8.41 -14.11
C ALA A 116 -7.06 -9.49 -14.88
N HIS A 117 -7.46 -9.78 -16.13
CA HIS A 117 -6.76 -10.72 -17.00
C HIS A 117 -5.31 -10.29 -17.29
N LYS A 118 -5.07 -9.00 -17.61
CA LYS A 118 -3.70 -8.49 -17.80
C LYS A 118 -2.83 -8.63 -16.54
N ILE A 119 -3.40 -8.36 -15.37
CA ILE A 119 -2.72 -8.54 -14.08
C ILE A 119 -2.35 -10.02 -13.88
N MET A 120 -3.32 -10.92 -14.11
CA MET A 120 -3.13 -12.36 -14.04
C MET A 120 -2.01 -12.84 -14.99
N THR A 121 -2.03 -12.43 -16.27
CA THR A 121 -0.98 -12.77 -17.24
C THR A 121 0.39 -12.27 -16.79
N PHE A 122 0.47 -11.03 -16.30
CA PHE A 122 1.72 -10.46 -15.81
C PHE A 122 2.27 -11.24 -14.62
N LEU A 123 1.46 -11.49 -13.59
CA LEU A 123 1.90 -12.24 -12.40
C LEU A 123 2.25 -13.69 -12.74
N ALA A 124 1.52 -14.34 -13.65
CA ALA A 124 1.87 -15.66 -14.15
C ALA A 124 3.28 -15.68 -14.79
N SER A 125 3.63 -14.67 -15.58
CA SER A 125 4.98 -14.55 -16.17
C SER A 125 6.10 -14.30 -15.14
N CYS A 126 5.74 -13.75 -13.97
CA CYS A 126 6.65 -13.56 -12.84
C CYS A 126 6.88 -14.85 -12.03
N GLN A 127 6.06 -15.89 -12.21
CA GLN A 127 6.19 -17.15 -11.49
C GLN A 127 7.35 -17.99 -12.05
N LYS A 128 8.14 -18.62 -11.17
CA LYS A 128 9.30 -19.42 -11.59
C LYS A 128 8.98 -20.92 -11.59
N PRO A 129 9.57 -21.71 -12.51
CA PRO A 129 9.38 -23.16 -12.53
C PRO A 129 9.79 -23.85 -11.23
N THR A 130 10.79 -23.31 -10.53
CA THR A 130 11.26 -23.77 -9.22
C THR A 130 10.41 -23.26 -8.04
N GLY A 131 9.30 -22.57 -8.32
CA GLY A 131 8.42 -21.99 -7.31
C GLY A 131 8.71 -20.53 -6.96
N GLY A 132 7.72 -19.90 -6.34
CA GLY A 132 7.75 -18.48 -6.01
C GLY A 132 7.57 -17.55 -7.22
N PHE A 133 7.53 -16.25 -6.93
CA PHE A 133 7.38 -15.19 -7.94
C PHE A 133 8.51 -14.17 -7.81
N GLY A 134 9.00 -13.68 -8.94
CA GLY A 134 9.89 -12.53 -9.01
C GLY A 134 9.13 -11.20 -8.98
N GLY A 135 9.88 -10.10 -8.92
CA GLY A 135 9.33 -8.75 -9.06
C GLY A 135 8.79 -8.45 -10.46
N SER A 136 9.44 -9.07 -11.46
CA SER A 136 9.20 -8.95 -12.89
C SER A 136 9.52 -10.28 -13.59
N PRO A 137 9.16 -10.48 -14.86
CA PRO A 137 9.28 -11.78 -15.52
C PRO A 137 10.72 -12.33 -15.57
N SER A 138 11.71 -11.46 -15.74
CA SER A 138 13.14 -11.78 -15.81
C SER A 138 13.80 -11.95 -14.44
N HIS A 139 13.11 -11.64 -13.34
CA HIS A 139 13.70 -11.71 -12.01
C HIS A 139 13.55 -13.10 -11.40
N ILE A 140 14.53 -13.47 -10.57
CA ILE A 140 14.47 -14.68 -9.74
C ILE A 140 13.30 -14.58 -8.75
N ALA A 141 12.85 -15.73 -8.26
CA ALA A 141 11.86 -15.77 -7.20
C ALA A 141 12.41 -15.14 -5.90
N HIS A 142 11.60 -14.34 -5.23
CA HIS A 142 11.93 -13.74 -3.95
C HIS A 142 10.70 -13.79 -3.03
N ILE A 143 10.90 -13.99 -1.72
CA ILE A 143 9.79 -14.23 -0.79
C ILE A 143 8.84 -13.01 -0.69
N ALA A 144 9.39 -11.79 -0.73
CA ALA A 144 8.60 -10.56 -0.69
C ALA A 144 7.71 -10.38 -1.94
N THR A 145 8.24 -10.66 -3.13
CA THR A 145 7.48 -10.55 -4.39
C THR A 145 6.53 -11.73 -4.58
N THR A 146 6.84 -12.88 -3.98
CA THR A 146 5.93 -14.01 -3.85
C THR A 146 4.71 -13.63 -3.01
N TYR A 147 4.91 -13.00 -1.85
CA TYR A 147 3.81 -12.46 -1.04
C TYR A 147 2.95 -11.48 -1.86
N ALA A 148 3.57 -10.47 -2.48
CA ALA A 148 2.83 -9.47 -3.26
C ALA A 148 2.02 -10.11 -4.40
N SER A 149 2.59 -11.07 -5.12
CA SER A 149 1.92 -11.76 -6.23
C SER A 149 0.74 -12.60 -5.74
N VAL A 150 0.92 -13.41 -4.69
CA VAL A 150 -0.14 -14.24 -4.11
C VAL A 150 -1.28 -13.38 -3.57
N MET A 151 -0.95 -12.31 -2.84
CA MET A 151 -1.96 -11.39 -2.28
C MET A 151 -2.71 -10.63 -3.37
N SER A 152 -2.05 -10.27 -4.47
CA SER A 152 -2.71 -9.65 -5.63
C SER A 152 -3.72 -10.61 -6.26
N LEU A 153 -3.31 -11.86 -6.53
CA LEU A 153 -4.18 -12.89 -7.10
C LEU A 153 -5.37 -13.21 -6.18
N ALA A 154 -5.13 -13.35 -4.88
CA ALA A 154 -6.20 -13.53 -3.89
C ALA A 154 -7.13 -12.31 -3.81
N SER A 155 -6.59 -11.11 -4.00
CA SER A 155 -7.37 -9.87 -3.95
C SER A 155 -8.32 -9.72 -5.15
N LEU A 156 -8.00 -10.31 -6.30
CA LEU A 156 -8.91 -10.39 -7.46
C LEU A 156 -10.16 -11.25 -7.17
N GLY A 157 -10.06 -12.20 -6.24
CA GLY A 157 -11.21 -12.95 -5.73
C GLY A 157 -11.85 -13.92 -6.73
N THR A 158 -11.13 -14.37 -7.75
CA THR A 158 -11.61 -15.34 -8.74
C THR A 158 -10.85 -16.67 -8.65
N GLU A 159 -11.52 -17.77 -9.00
CA GLU A 159 -10.87 -19.10 -9.07
C GLU A 159 -9.76 -19.12 -10.12
N GLU A 160 -9.93 -18.42 -11.25
CA GLU A 160 -8.92 -18.28 -12.30
C GLU A 160 -7.63 -17.65 -11.75
N ALA A 161 -7.73 -16.59 -10.95
CA ALA A 161 -6.57 -15.93 -10.36
C ALA A 161 -5.85 -16.86 -9.38
N LEU A 162 -6.59 -17.61 -8.56
CA LEU A 162 -6.00 -18.57 -7.62
C LEU A 162 -5.35 -19.76 -8.33
N ALA A 163 -5.90 -20.20 -9.46
CA ALA A 163 -5.38 -21.31 -10.25
C ALA A 163 -4.00 -21.03 -10.85
N ILE A 164 -3.60 -19.76 -10.97
CA ILE A 164 -2.24 -19.39 -11.41
C ILE A 164 -1.19 -19.88 -10.43
N ILE A 165 -1.49 -19.93 -9.13
CA ILE A 165 -0.51 -20.26 -8.09
C ILE A 165 -0.17 -21.75 -8.13
N ASN A 166 1.04 -22.11 -8.57
CA ASN A 166 1.54 -23.47 -8.43
C ASN A 166 1.90 -23.75 -6.97
N ARG A 167 0.92 -24.26 -6.22
CA ARG A 167 1.05 -24.53 -4.78
C ARG A 167 2.17 -25.53 -4.46
N LYS A 168 2.43 -26.49 -5.35
CA LYS A 168 3.47 -27.52 -5.15
C LYS A 168 4.86 -26.87 -5.18
N THR A 169 5.18 -26.18 -6.27
CA THR A 169 6.50 -25.55 -6.41
C THR A 169 6.64 -24.36 -5.45
N LEU A 170 5.56 -23.63 -5.15
CA LEU A 170 5.57 -22.60 -4.12
C LEU A 170 5.96 -23.16 -2.74
N TYR A 171 5.43 -24.33 -2.35
CA TYR A 171 5.82 -24.99 -1.11
C TYR A 171 7.30 -25.40 -1.11
N GLU A 172 7.76 -26.01 -2.20
CA GLU A 172 9.18 -26.38 -2.39
C GLU A 172 10.12 -25.16 -2.29
N PHE A 173 9.72 -24.02 -2.88
CA PHE A 173 10.44 -22.76 -2.77
C PHE A 173 10.48 -22.22 -1.34
N ILE A 174 9.36 -22.23 -0.62
CA ILE A 174 9.35 -21.75 0.78
C ILE A 174 10.23 -22.65 1.66
N LEU A 175 10.19 -23.97 1.45
CA LEU A 175 11.06 -24.89 2.17
C LEU A 175 12.54 -24.68 1.85
N SER A 176 12.89 -24.39 0.60
CA SER A 176 14.28 -24.15 0.22
C SER A 176 14.88 -22.90 0.87
N LEU A 177 14.04 -21.96 1.33
CA LEU A 177 14.46 -20.79 2.09
C LEU A 177 14.56 -21.03 3.60
N LYS A 178 13.99 -22.11 4.14
CA LYS A 178 13.98 -22.37 5.59
C LYS A 178 15.39 -22.61 6.10
N GLN A 179 15.81 -21.77 7.05
CA GLN A 179 17.06 -21.95 7.79
C GLN A 179 16.82 -22.83 9.03
N PRO A 180 17.86 -23.41 9.66
CA PRO A 180 17.69 -24.21 10.87
C PRO A 180 17.15 -23.44 12.08
N ASN A 181 17.44 -22.14 12.17
CA ASN A 181 17.03 -21.26 13.26
C ASN A 181 15.61 -20.69 13.13
#